data_AF-A0A5B6Z3J7-F1
#
_entry.id   AF-A0A5B6Z3J7-F1
#
_cell.length_a   1.000
_cell.length_b   1.000
_cell.length_c   1.000
_cell.angle_alpha   90.00
_cell.angle_beta   90.00
_cell.angle_gamma   90.00
#
_symmetry.space_group_name_H-M   'P 1'
#
loop_
_entity.id
_entity.type
_entity.pdbx_description
1 polymer ?
#
loop_
_entity_poly.entity_id
_entity_poly.type
_entity_poly.pdbx_seq_one_letter_code
_entity_poly.pdbx_strand_id
1 'polypeptide(L)'
;ENLQKRGFKLASRCYMCKKSMESASHLFLHCEVARELWSLTFSLAGCSWVMPASVKDLLSGWNCGKVRGDLKKLWRMIPLCLMWSIWRERNRRNFRRGGEAIL
;
A
#
# COMPACT_ATOMS: atom_id res chain seq x y z
N GLU A 1 6.02 13.72 6.22
CA GLU A 1 6.40 14.09 7.60
C GLU A 1 6.69 15.60 7.78
N ASN A 2 7.38 16.28 6.83
CA ASN A 2 7.66 17.73 6.95
C ASN A 2 6.43 18.67 6.97
N LEU A 3 5.28 18.27 6.43
CA LEU A 3 4.10 19.14 6.36
C LEU A 3 3.32 19.24 7.70
N GLN A 4 3.43 18.24 8.59
CA GLN A 4 2.81 18.29 9.92
C GLN A 4 3.47 19.32 10.84
N LYS A 5 4.78 19.54 10.70
CA LYS A 5 5.53 20.56 11.45
C LYS A 5 5.10 21.99 11.13
N ARG A 6 4.36 22.20 10.04
CA ARG A 6 3.89 23.51 9.57
C ARG A 6 2.41 23.79 9.89
N GLY A 7 1.80 23.05 10.82
CA GLY A 7 0.45 23.33 11.33
C GLY A 7 -0.71 22.82 10.46
N PHE A 8 -0.43 22.14 9.33
CA PHE A 8 -1.47 21.47 8.57
C PHE A 8 -1.91 20.18 9.28
N LYS A 9 -3.22 20.01 9.52
CA LYS A 9 -3.85 18.75 10.01
C LYS A 9 -3.67 17.65 8.95
N LEU A 10 -2.46 17.11 8.83
CA LEU A 10 -2.13 16.08 7.83
C LEU A 10 -2.42 14.66 8.31
N ALA A 11 -2.66 14.47 9.61
CA ALA A 11 -2.91 13.15 10.19
C ALA A 11 -4.37 12.72 10.00
N SER A 12 -4.83 12.61 8.76
CA SER A 12 -6.10 11.92 8.49
C SER A 12 -5.95 10.44 8.84
N ARG A 13 -6.95 9.85 9.51
CA ARG A 13 -7.05 8.40 9.61
C ARG A 13 -7.01 7.79 8.20
N CYS A 14 -6.32 6.66 8.05
CA CYS A 14 -6.19 5.94 6.78
C CYS A 14 -7.53 5.84 6.06
N TYR A 15 -7.59 6.30 4.81
CA TYR A 15 -8.87 6.34 4.08
C TYR A 15 -9.42 4.96 3.73
N MET A 16 -8.60 3.92 3.84
CA MET A 16 -9.00 2.54 3.61
C MET A 16 -9.54 1.90 4.89
N CYS A 17 -8.70 1.70 5.91
CA CYS A 17 -9.09 0.97 7.12
C CYS A 17 -9.78 1.82 8.18
N LYS A 18 -9.60 3.16 8.17
CA LYS A 18 -10.13 4.10 9.16
C LYS A 18 -9.71 3.85 10.63
N LYS A 19 -8.80 2.90 10.88
CA LYS A 19 -8.36 2.46 12.22
C LYS A 19 -7.07 3.14 12.69
N SER A 20 -6.13 3.41 11.79
CA SER A 20 -4.80 3.96 12.13
C SER A 20 -4.51 5.25 11.38
N MET A 21 -3.47 5.98 11.81
CA MET A 21 -2.98 7.16 11.10
C MET A 21 -2.45 6.75 9.71
N GLU A 22 -2.76 7.54 8.69
CA GLU A 22 -2.24 7.29 7.36
C GLU A 22 -0.75 7.66 7.27
N SER A 23 0.05 6.71 6.84
CA SER A 23 1.44 6.89 6.40
C SER A 23 1.65 6.06 5.13
N ALA A 24 2.74 6.28 4.40
CA ALA A 24 3.03 5.46 3.20
C ALA A 24 3.15 3.97 3.56
N SER A 25 3.93 3.65 4.61
CA SER A 25 4.08 2.26 5.08
C SER A 25 2.75 1.69 5.56
N HIS A 26 1.94 2.46 6.28
CA HIS A 26 0.61 1.98 6.66
C HIS A 26 -0.27 1.75 5.44
N LEU A 27 -0.46 2.74 4.58
CA LEU A 27 -1.35 2.66 3.42
C LEU A 27 -1.00 1.48 2.50
N PHE A 28 0.28 1.30 2.19
CA PHE A 28 0.71 0.32 1.19
C PHE A 28 1.04 -1.06 1.76
N LEU A 29 1.34 -1.19 3.06
CA LEU A 29 1.81 -2.44 3.65
C LEU A 29 0.97 -2.90 4.84
N HIS A 30 0.74 -2.02 5.82
CA HIS A 30 0.22 -2.43 7.14
C HIS A 30 -1.28 -2.20 7.35
N CYS A 31 -1.91 -1.44 6.45
CA CYS A 31 -3.35 -1.29 6.38
C CYS A 31 -3.95 -2.69 6.17
N GLU A 32 -4.98 -3.03 6.92
CA GLU A 32 -5.64 -4.34 6.85
C GLU A 32 -6.02 -4.70 5.41
N VAL A 33 -6.60 -3.76 4.65
CA VAL A 33 -6.93 -3.94 3.23
C VAL A 33 -5.67 -4.23 2.38
N ALA A 34 -4.56 -3.54 2.63
CA ALA A 34 -3.32 -3.77 1.91
C ALA A 34 -2.69 -5.12 2.29
N ARG A 35 -2.70 -5.49 3.58
CA ARG A 35 -2.20 -6.79 4.07
C ARG A 35 -2.93 -7.95 3.41
N GLU A 36 -4.25 -7.87 3.28
CA GLU A 36 -5.05 -8.89 2.60
C GLU A 36 -4.68 -9.01 1.11
N LEU A 37 -4.54 -7.89 0.39
CA LEU A 37 -4.12 -7.89 -1.01
C LEU A 37 -2.73 -8.51 -1.21
N TRP A 38 -1.79 -8.17 -0.31
CA TRP A 38 -0.47 -8.78 -0.31
C TRP A 38 -0.52 -10.26 0.01
N SER A 39 -1.26 -10.67 1.04
CA SER A 39 -1.42 -12.07 1.42
C SER A 39 -1.97 -12.89 0.25
N LEU A 40 -3.03 -12.42 -0.41
CA LEU A 40 -3.59 -13.07 -1.61
C LEU A 40 -2.53 -13.20 -2.71
N THR A 41 -1.77 -12.15 -2.98
CA THR A 41 -0.74 -12.15 -4.02
C THR A 41 0.37 -13.16 -3.73
N PHE A 42 0.86 -13.22 -2.48
CA PHE A 42 1.90 -14.17 -2.09
C PHE A 42 1.38 -15.61 -2.05
N SER A 43 0.14 -15.83 -1.61
CA SER A 43 -0.53 -17.13 -1.67
C SER A 43 -0.65 -17.63 -3.11
N LEU A 44 -1.07 -16.78 -4.04
CA LEU A 44 -1.14 -17.13 -5.47
C LEU A 44 0.24 -17.40 -6.09
N ALA A 45 1.28 -16.74 -5.59
CA ALA A 45 2.66 -16.96 -6.01
C ALA A 45 3.33 -18.17 -5.31
N GLY A 46 2.66 -18.83 -4.36
CA GLY A 46 3.23 -19.93 -3.58
C GLY A 46 4.43 -19.50 -2.72
N CYS A 47 4.50 -18.23 -2.32
CA CYS A 47 5.63 -17.66 -1.58
C CYS A 47 5.26 -17.41 -0.12
N SER A 48 6.09 -17.89 0.82
CA SER A 48 6.03 -17.43 2.21
C SER A 48 6.58 -16.01 2.30
N TRP A 49 5.87 -15.11 2.97
CA TRP A 49 6.27 -13.71 3.06
C TRP A 49 6.14 -13.15 4.48
N VAL A 50 7.11 -12.32 4.86
CA VAL A 50 7.07 -11.51 6.09
C VAL A 50 6.98 -10.04 5.68
N MET A 51 5.95 -9.35 6.16
CA MET A 51 5.74 -7.95 5.77
C MET A 51 6.87 -7.06 6.29
N PRO A 52 7.61 -6.35 5.41
CA PRO A 52 8.66 -5.44 5.82
C PRO A 52 8.11 -4.20 6.54
N ALA A 53 8.97 -3.52 7.30
CA ALA A 53 8.57 -2.34 8.07
C ALA A 53 8.21 -1.15 7.18
N SER A 54 8.93 -0.94 6.07
CA SER A 54 8.74 0.18 5.17
C SER A 54 8.60 -0.21 3.70
N VAL A 55 7.98 0.69 2.92
CA VAL A 55 7.88 0.57 1.45
C VAL A 55 9.28 0.49 0.81
N LYS A 56 10.25 1.22 1.36
CA LYS A 56 11.63 1.19 0.88
C LYS A 56 12.20 -0.22 1.02
N ASP A 57 12.04 -0.84 2.19
CA ASP A 57 12.55 -2.19 2.46
C ASP A 57 11.87 -3.24 1.57
N LEU A 58 10.56 -3.10 1.34
CA LEU A 58 9.84 -3.94 0.38
C LEU A 58 10.47 -3.86 -1.01
N LEU A 59 10.63 -2.66 -1.55
CA LEU A 59 11.12 -2.46 -2.92
C LEU A 59 12.59 -2.88 -3.07
N SER A 60 13.42 -2.60 -2.07
CA SER A 60 14.81 -3.03 -2.04
C SER A 60 14.94 -4.57 -1.96
N GLY A 61 14.08 -5.24 -1.19
CA GLY A 61 14.08 -6.70 -1.04
C GLY A 61 13.30 -7.47 -2.09
N TRP A 62 12.54 -6.81 -2.96
CA TRP A 62 11.58 -7.47 -3.85
C TRP A 62 12.21 -8.48 -4.83
N ASN A 63 13.42 -8.19 -5.30
CA ASN A 63 14.12 -9.01 -6.28
C ASN A 63 14.83 -10.24 -5.69
N CYS A 64 14.71 -10.49 -4.38
CA CYS A 64 15.32 -11.65 -3.71
C CYS A 64 14.53 -12.96 -3.89
N GLY A 65 13.33 -12.91 -4.49
CA GLY A 65 12.46 -14.08 -4.69
C GLY A 65 12.93 -15.00 -5.83
N LYS A 66 13.00 -16.32 -5.57
CA LYS A 66 13.18 -17.35 -6.60
C LYS A 66 11.85 -17.63 -7.31
N VAL A 67 11.54 -16.85 -8.34
CA VAL A 67 10.36 -17.06 -9.19
C VAL A 67 10.78 -17.71 -10.50
N ARG A 68 9.90 -18.51 -11.11
CA ARG A 68 10.14 -19.09 -12.44
C ARG A 68 10.46 -17.98 -13.46
N GLY A 69 11.38 -18.27 -14.38
CA GLY A 69 11.95 -17.26 -15.29
C GLY A 69 10.92 -16.55 -16.17
N ASP A 70 9.92 -17.28 -16.65
CA ASP A 70 8.75 -16.80 -17.39
C ASP A 70 7.89 -15.82 -16.58
N LEU A 71 7.76 -16.04 -15.27
CA LEU A 71 7.00 -15.18 -14.36
C LEU A 71 7.82 -14.02 -13.79
N LYS A 72 9.13 -13.95 -14.04
CA LYS A 72 10.02 -12.92 -13.47
C LYS A 72 9.62 -11.50 -13.88
N LYS A 73 9.13 -11.32 -15.11
CA LYS A 73 8.64 -10.01 -15.58
C LYS A 73 7.37 -9.60 -14.83
N LEU A 74 6.42 -10.53 -14.70
CA LEU A 74 5.19 -10.29 -13.94
C LEU A 74 5.51 -10.00 -12.47
N TRP A 75 6.40 -10.78 -11.86
CA TRP A 75 6.85 -10.58 -10.48
C TRP A 75 7.36 -9.17 -10.22
N ARG A 76 8.20 -8.62 -11.11
CA ARG A 76 8.72 -7.25 -10.99
C ARG A 76 7.64 -6.17 -11.05
N MET A 77 6.52 -6.44 -11.69
CA MET A 77 5.42 -5.48 -11.83
C MET A 77 4.47 -5.48 -10.61
N ILE A 78 4.36 -6.60 -9.90
CA ILE A 78 3.41 -6.80 -8.80
C ILE A 78 3.41 -5.64 -7.79
N PRO A 79 4.55 -5.19 -7.22
CA PRO A 79 4.52 -4.11 -6.22
C PRO A 79 3.98 -2.82 -6.79
N LEU A 80 4.39 -2.47 -8.00
CA LEU A 80 3.94 -1.25 -8.67
C LEU A 80 2.43 -1.32 -8.95
N CYS A 81 1.95 -2.45 -9.47
CA CYS A 81 0.53 -2.66 -9.78
C CYS A 81 -0.35 -2.64 -8.51
N LEU A 82 0.07 -3.31 -7.44
CA LEU A 82 -0.66 -3.34 -6.17
C LEU A 82 -0.68 -1.97 -5.51
N MET A 83 0.48 -1.33 -5.38
CA MET A 83 0.57 0.00 -4.77
C MET A 83 -0.22 1.03 -5.58
N TRP A 84 -0.18 0.97 -6.91
CA TRP A 84 -0.99 1.82 -7.76
C TRP A 84 -2.50 1.59 -7.54
N SER A 85 -2.94 0.34 -7.49
CA SER A 85 -4.35 -0.01 -7.23
C SER A 85 -4.82 0.52 -5.87
N ILE A 86 -4.01 0.32 -4.82
CA ILE A 86 -4.26 0.82 -3.47
C ILE A 86 -4.35 2.36 -3.48
N TRP A 87 -3.38 3.04 -4.11
CA TRP A 87 -3.34 4.49 -4.20
C TRP A 87 -4.57 5.05 -4.90
N ARG A 88 -4.97 4.45 -6.03
CA ARG A 88 -6.17 4.85 -6.79
C ARG A 88 -7.43 4.75 -5.95
N GLU A 89 -7.65 3.62 -5.27
CA GLU A 89 -8.84 3.45 -4.44
C GLU A 89 -8.82 4.37 -3.21
N ARG A 90 -7.66 4.57 -2.58
CA ARG A 90 -7.49 5.55 -1.49
C ARG A 90 -7.90 6.95 -1.95
N ASN A 91 -7.43 7.39 -3.12
CA ASN A 91 -7.78 8.69 -3.67
C ASN A 91 -9.26 8.78 -4.01
N ARG A 92 -9.85 7.74 -4.60
CA ARG A 92 -11.29 7.68 -4.87
C ARG A 92 -12.14 7.90 -3.61
N ARG A 93 -11.74 7.30 -2.48
CA ARG A 93 -12.41 7.48 -1.18
C ARG A 93 -12.21 8.88 -0.59
N ASN A 94 -11.05 9.49 -0.82
CA ASN A 94 -10.79 10.87 -0.40
C ASN A 94 -11.66 11.87 -1.18
N PHE A 95 -11.73 11.73 -2.50
CA PHE A 95 -12.52 12.63 -3.35
C PHE A 95 -14.03 12.52 -3.10
N ARG A 96 -14.56 11.32 -2.82
CA ARG A 96 -15.97 11.14 -2.43
C ARG A 96 -16.33 11.94 -1.18
N ARG A 97 -15.45 11.98 -0.17
CA ARG A 97 -15.67 12.80 1.04
C ARG A 97 -15.53 14.31 0.81
N GLY A 98 -14.66 14.71 -0.12
CA GLY A 98 -14.55 16.12 -0.52
C GLY A 98 -15.83 16.68 -1.14
N GLY A 99 -16.63 15.83 -1.78
CA GLY A 99 -17.96 16.20 -2.31
C GLY A 99 -19.06 16.23 -1.25
N GLU A 100 -19.01 15.34 -0.24
CA GLU A 100 -19.98 15.32 0.88
C GLU A 100 -19.78 16.46 1.89
N ALA A 101 -18.60 17.07 1.96
CA ALA A 101 -18.34 18.22 2.83
C ALA A 101 -18.81 19.57 2.25
N ILE A 102 -19.40 19.58 1.06
CA ILE A 102 -19.88 20.76 0.33
C ILE A 102 -21.43 20.74 0.18
N LEU A 103 -22.10 19.69 0.68
CA LEU A 103 -23.56 19.62 0.84
C LEU A 103 -23.92 19.68 2.32
#